data_AF-Q54EM0-F1
#
_entry.id   AF-Q54EM0-F1
#
_cell.length_a   1.000
_cell.length_b   1.000
_cell.length_c   1.000
_cell.angle_alpha   90.00
_cell.angle_beta   90.00
_cell.angle_gamma   90.00
#
_symmetry.space_group_name_H-M   'P 1'
#
loop_
_entity.id
_entity.type
_entity.pdbx_description
1 polymer ?
#
loop_
_entity_poly.entity_id
_entity_poly.type
_entity_poly.pdbx_seq_one_letter_code
_entity_poly.pdbx_strand_id
1 'polypeptide(L)'
;MGKDENYNISISYYPPLVLNSTKISNSSISGIITIFGNEFYNQIDLITVGKSKCLNSTFINSTSISCFVEPSNFIINQTEQQQQQYVNITINSKSGGNNLIIYSGNSNRIDENNKSNKNTIDDKQTNNEIKNESIKEI
;
A
#
# COMPACT_ATOMS: atom_id res chain seq x y z
N MET A 1 -59.40 -12.89 4.86
CA MET A 1 -58.14 -13.66 4.72
C MET A 1 -57.42 -13.14 3.48
N GLY A 2 -56.47 -12.23 3.67
CA GLY A 2 -55.60 -11.79 2.57
C GLY A 2 -54.65 -12.94 2.23
N LYS A 3 -54.54 -13.28 0.95
CA LYS A 3 -53.50 -14.21 0.50
C LYS A 3 -52.20 -13.42 0.51
N ASP A 4 -51.27 -13.79 1.38
CA ASP A 4 -49.90 -13.28 1.32
C ASP A 4 -49.28 -13.85 0.04
N GLU A 5 -49.38 -13.09 -1.05
CA GLU A 5 -48.69 -13.41 -2.29
C GLU A 5 -47.19 -13.32 -2.01
N ASN A 6 -46.55 -14.48 -1.97
CA ASN A 6 -45.13 -14.64 -1.70
C ASN A 6 -44.35 -14.03 -2.88
N TYR A 7 -44.13 -12.72 -2.82
CA TYR A 7 -43.48 -11.97 -3.88
C TYR A 7 -41.98 -12.28 -3.83
N ASN A 8 -41.53 -13.15 -4.73
CA ASN A 8 -40.11 -13.42 -4.92
C ASN A 8 -39.48 -12.22 -5.64
N ILE A 9 -39.01 -11.24 -4.87
CA ILE A 9 -38.27 -10.10 -5.40
C ILE A 9 -36.85 -10.57 -5.71
N SER A 10 -36.49 -10.53 -6.99
CA SER A 10 -35.11 -10.74 -7.44
C SER A 10 -34.44 -9.38 -7.64
N ILE A 11 -33.29 -9.17 -7.00
CA ILE A 11 -32.45 -7.98 -7.19
C ILE A 11 -31.19 -8.42 -7.90
N SER A 12 -30.86 -7.75 -9.01
CA SER A 12 -29.63 -7.97 -9.75
C SER A 12 -28.61 -6.89 -9.43
N TYR A 13 -27.37 -7.30 -9.19
CA TYR A 13 -26.24 -6.40 -8.93
C TYR A 13 -25.26 -6.44 -10.10
N TYR A 14 -24.79 -5.25 -10.51
CA TYR A 14 -23.69 -5.13 -11.45
C TYR A 14 -22.35 -5.33 -10.74
N PRO A 15 -21.32 -5.85 -11.42
CA PRO A 15 -19.96 -5.91 -10.86
C PRO A 15 -19.44 -4.51 -10.51
N PRO A 16 -18.72 -4.34 -9.38
CA PRO A 16 -18.14 -3.06 -9.00
C PRO A 16 -17.10 -2.60 -10.01
N LEU A 17 -17.13 -1.33 -10.39
CA LEU A 17 -16.16 -0.75 -11.33
C LEU A 17 -15.14 0.08 -10.57
N VAL A 18 -13.88 -0.37 -10.53
CA VAL A 18 -12.79 0.35 -9.86
C VAL A 18 -12.10 1.31 -10.83
N LEU A 19 -12.11 2.61 -10.51
CA LEU A 19 -11.57 3.65 -11.40
C LEU A 19 -10.27 4.25 -10.89
N ASN A 20 -10.17 4.55 -9.58
CA ASN A 20 -8.98 5.16 -9.00
C ASN A 20 -8.93 4.91 -7.48
N SER A 21 -7.85 5.34 -6.81
CA SER A 21 -7.78 5.38 -5.35
C SER A 21 -6.92 6.53 -4.84
N THR A 22 -7.05 6.84 -3.56
CA THR A 22 -5.97 7.55 -2.85
C THR A 22 -4.72 6.68 -2.77
N LYS A 23 -3.59 7.32 -2.47
CA LYS A 23 -2.29 6.67 -2.36
C LYS A 23 -1.80 6.66 -0.92
N ILE A 24 -1.11 5.59 -0.54
CA ILE A 24 -0.36 5.46 0.71
C ILE A 24 1.02 6.08 0.49
N SER A 25 1.50 6.89 1.44
CA SER A 25 2.84 7.46 1.39
C SER A 25 3.92 6.39 1.43
N ASN A 26 5.02 6.56 0.69
CA ASN A 26 6.20 5.70 0.72
C ASN A 26 6.74 5.37 2.12
N SER A 27 6.61 6.28 3.09
CA SER A 27 7.03 6.04 4.47
C SER A 27 6.20 4.97 5.19
N SER A 28 5.12 4.49 4.59
CA SER A 28 4.17 3.57 5.22
C SER A 28 3.98 2.32 4.34
N ILE A 29 4.22 1.16 4.93
CA ILE A 29 4.04 -0.15 4.26
C ILE A 29 2.55 -0.51 4.16
N SER A 30 1.74 0.09 5.04
CA SER A 30 0.29 -0.05 5.15
C SER A 30 -0.37 1.31 5.31
N GLY A 31 -1.68 1.36 5.10
CA GLY A 31 -2.42 2.61 5.21
C GLY A 31 -3.87 2.47 4.79
N ILE A 32 -4.63 3.51 5.11
CA ILE A 32 -6.02 3.62 4.66
C ILE A 32 -6.02 4.17 3.23
N ILE A 33 -6.76 3.49 2.35
CA ILE A 33 -7.06 4.00 1.01
C ILE A 33 -8.55 4.21 0.86
N THR A 34 -8.91 5.19 0.05
CA THR A 34 -10.26 5.36 -0.49
C THR A 34 -10.23 4.97 -1.96
N ILE A 35 -11.05 3.99 -2.32
CA ILE A 35 -11.21 3.50 -3.69
C ILE A 35 -12.42 4.21 -4.29
N PHE A 36 -12.24 4.75 -5.49
CA PHE A 36 -13.26 5.45 -6.26
C PHE A 36 -13.70 4.60 -7.44
N GLY A 37 -14.99 4.63 -7.72
CA GLY A 37 -15.59 3.76 -8.71
C GLY A 37 -17.08 3.96 -8.87
N ASN A 38 -17.74 2.94 -9.44
CA ASN A 38 -19.19 2.88 -9.57
C ASN A 38 -19.69 1.50 -9.10
N GLU A 39 -21.00 1.39 -8.89
CA GLU A 39 -21.67 0.13 -8.51
C GLU A 39 -21.16 -0.41 -7.16
N PHE A 40 -20.83 0.50 -6.23
CA PHE A 40 -20.54 0.12 -4.86
C PHE A 40 -21.83 0.06 -4.04
N TYR A 41 -21.91 -0.93 -3.16
CA TYR A 41 -23.05 -1.15 -2.27
C TYR A 41 -22.53 -1.45 -0.85
N ASN A 42 -23.38 -1.26 0.15
CA ASN A 42 -22.99 -1.32 1.56
C ASN A 42 -22.43 -2.70 1.99
N GLN A 43 -22.93 -3.79 1.40
CA GLN A 43 -22.49 -5.14 1.72
C GLN A 43 -21.23 -5.51 0.93
N ILE A 44 -20.07 -5.22 1.51
CA ILE A 44 -18.76 -5.54 0.92
C ILE A 44 -18.31 -6.93 1.39
N ASP A 45 -18.14 -7.87 0.46
CA ASP A 45 -17.73 -9.24 0.76
C ASP A 45 -16.22 -9.34 0.96
N LEU A 46 -15.44 -8.74 0.06
CA LEU A 46 -13.98 -8.78 0.08
C LEU A 46 -13.37 -7.63 -0.74
N ILE A 47 -12.27 -7.06 -0.23
CA ILE A 47 -11.40 -6.19 -1.02
C ILE A 47 -9.97 -6.73 -0.93
N THR A 48 -9.29 -6.81 -2.07
CA THR A 48 -7.88 -7.17 -2.14
C THR A 48 -7.10 -6.13 -2.93
N VAL A 49 -5.88 -5.85 -2.48
CA VAL A 49 -4.91 -4.98 -3.15
C VAL A 49 -3.68 -5.83 -3.46
N GLY A 50 -3.54 -6.23 -4.72
CA GLY A 50 -2.56 -7.23 -5.12
C GLY A 50 -2.80 -8.55 -4.38
N LYS A 51 -1.84 -8.97 -3.54
CA LYS A 51 -1.94 -10.19 -2.72
C LYS A 51 -2.46 -9.94 -1.30
N SER A 52 -2.60 -8.68 -0.89
CA SER A 52 -3.06 -8.30 0.45
C SER A 52 -4.57 -8.19 0.51
N LYS A 53 -5.15 -8.54 1.66
CA LYS A 53 -6.52 -8.16 1.98
C LYS A 53 -6.57 -6.71 2.42
N CYS A 54 -7.68 -6.04 2.10
CA CYS A 54 -7.99 -4.73 2.66
C CYS A 54 -8.99 -4.90 3.81
N LEU A 55 -8.55 -4.58 5.02
CA LEU A 55 -9.31 -4.77 6.25
C LEU A 55 -10.23 -3.59 6.54
N ASN A 56 -11.19 -3.81 7.44
CA ASN A 56 -12.10 -2.77 7.97
C ASN A 56 -12.78 -1.95 6.87
N SER A 57 -13.23 -2.63 5.82
CA SER A 57 -13.87 -2.01 4.66
C SER A 57 -15.13 -1.26 5.09
N THR A 58 -15.21 0.01 4.70
CA THR A 58 -16.30 0.91 5.04
C THR A 58 -16.88 1.48 3.76
N PHE A 59 -18.16 1.18 3.51
CA PHE A 59 -18.92 1.82 2.44
C PHE A 59 -19.15 3.30 2.81
N ILE A 60 -18.78 4.21 1.90
CA ILE A 60 -19.02 5.64 2.08
C ILE A 60 -20.26 6.03 1.27
N ASN A 61 -20.25 5.71 -0.04
CA ASN A 61 -21.38 5.90 -0.94
C ASN A 61 -21.22 5.00 -2.18
N SER A 62 -22.16 5.07 -3.12
CA SER A 62 -22.19 4.24 -4.34
C SER A 62 -20.98 4.41 -5.27
N THR A 63 -20.13 5.40 -4.99
CA THR A 63 -18.92 5.71 -5.76
C THR A 63 -17.63 5.67 -4.94
N SER A 64 -17.69 5.45 -3.63
CA SER A 64 -16.50 5.35 -2.79
C SER A 64 -16.59 4.37 -1.63
N ILE A 65 -15.48 3.67 -1.41
CA ILE A 65 -15.25 2.75 -0.29
C ILE A 65 -13.90 3.07 0.31
N SER A 66 -13.76 2.95 1.62
CA SER A 66 -12.48 3.05 2.32
C SER A 66 -12.09 1.74 2.98
N CYS A 67 -10.80 1.40 3.01
CA CYS A 67 -10.31 0.21 3.70
C CYS A 67 -8.83 0.37 4.08
N PHE A 68 -8.35 -0.45 5.02
CA PHE A 68 -6.95 -0.48 5.46
C PHE A 68 -6.18 -1.57 4.73
N VAL A 69 -5.17 -1.21 3.95
CA VAL A 69 -4.31 -2.15 3.24
C VAL A 69 -3.24 -2.66 4.21
N GLU A 70 -3.20 -3.98 4.44
CA GLU A 70 -2.16 -4.58 5.26
C GLU A 70 -0.78 -4.49 4.59
N PRO A 71 0.31 -4.45 5.39
CA PRO A 71 1.67 -4.52 4.87
C PRO A 71 1.83 -5.73 3.95
N SER A 72 2.43 -5.52 2.78
CA SER A 72 2.80 -6.61 1.87
C SER A 72 4.24 -6.45 1.41
N ASN A 73 4.86 -7.57 1.05
CA ASN A 73 6.22 -7.65 0.52
C ASN A 73 6.31 -7.13 -0.93
N PHE A 74 5.81 -5.92 -1.18
CA PHE A 74 5.94 -5.27 -2.48
C PHE A 74 7.36 -4.71 -2.64
N ILE A 75 7.95 -4.95 -3.81
CA ILE A 75 9.25 -4.36 -4.17
C ILE A 75 8.98 -2.94 -4.69
N ILE A 76 9.20 -1.94 -3.85
CA ILE A 76 8.91 -0.51 -4.13
C ILE A 76 9.86 0.08 -5.20
N ASN A 77 10.97 -0.61 -5.50
CA ASN A 77 12.02 -0.13 -6.42
C ASN A 77 11.72 -0.38 -7.92
N GLN A 78 10.45 -0.46 -8.30
CA GLN A 78 10.04 -0.77 -9.66
C GLN A 78 9.50 0.47 -10.38
N THR A 79 9.47 0.44 -11.73
CA THR A 79 8.93 1.54 -12.55
C THR A 79 7.43 1.75 -12.27
N GLU A 80 6.87 2.93 -12.56
CA GLU A 80 5.45 3.24 -12.24
C GLU A 80 4.44 2.19 -12.76
N GLN A 81 4.69 1.62 -13.94
CA GLN A 81 3.84 0.56 -14.50
C GLN A 81 3.92 -0.74 -13.70
N GLN A 82 5.06 -1.02 -13.08
CA GLN A 82 5.29 -2.21 -12.26
C GLN A 82 4.81 -2.01 -10.80
N GLN A 83 4.55 -0.77 -10.38
CA GLN A 83 3.98 -0.48 -9.05
C GLN A 83 2.45 -0.60 -8.99
N GLN A 84 1.78 -0.82 -10.12
CA GLN A 84 0.34 -1.01 -10.14
C GLN A 84 -0.05 -2.30 -9.41
N GLN A 85 -1.00 -2.19 -8.50
CA GLN A 85 -1.61 -3.33 -7.81
C GLN A 85 -3.02 -3.51 -8.33
N TYR A 86 -3.37 -4.74 -8.66
CA TYR A 86 -4.75 -5.06 -9.00
C TYR A 86 -5.61 -4.93 -7.74
N VAL A 87 -6.49 -3.94 -7.74
CA VAL A 87 -7.50 -3.73 -6.69
C VAL A 87 -8.76 -4.44 -7.13
N ASN A 88 -9.17 -5.46 -6.40
CA ASN A 88 -10.40 -6.21 -6.64
C ASN A 88 -11.38 -5.96 -5.50
N ILE A 89 -12.63 -5.68 -5.86
CA ILE A 89 -13.74 -5.52 -4.92
C ILE A 89 -14.77 -6.59 -5.27
N THR A 90 -15.26 -7.30 -4.25
CA THR A 90 -16.37 -8.24 -4.35
C THR A 90 -17.53 -7.74 -3.49
N ILE A 91 -18.69 -7.56 -4.12
CA ILE A 91 -19.94 -7.12 -3.48
C ILE A 91 -21.07 -7.97 -4.04
N ASN A 92 -21.90 -8.54 -3.16
CA ASN A 92 -23.02 -9.40 -3.53
C ASN A 92 -22.61 -10.50 -4.52
N SER A 93 -21.48 -11.16 -4.24
CA SER A 93 -20.89 -12.21 -5.08
C SER A 93 -20.52 -11.80 -6.51
N LYS A 94 -20.46 -10.50 -6.82
CA LYS A 94 -19.91 -9.98 -8.08
C LYS A 94 -18.58 -9.31 -7.81
N SER A 95 -17.57 -9.64 -8.61
CA SER A 95 -16.22 -9.08 -8.49
C SER A 95 -15.89 -8.17 -9.67
N GLY A 96 -15.19 -7.09 -9.39
CA GLY A 96 -14.63 -6.20 -10.40
C GLY A 96 -13.47 -5.41 -9.83
N GLY A 97 -12.57 -4.99 -10.70
CA GLY A 97 -11.29 -4.45 -10.28
C GLY A 97 -10.51 -3.77 -11.38
N ASN A 98 -9.39 -3.15 -11.01
CA ASN A 98 -8.50 -2.44 -11.91
C ASN A 98 -7.07 -2.38 -11.33
N ASN A 99 -6.08 -2.20 -12.20
CA ASN A 99 -4.69 -1.98 -11.79
C ASN A 99 -4.49 -0.51 -11.41
N LEU A 100 -4.19 -0.25 -10.14
CA LEU A 100 -4.05 1.10 -9.60
C LEU A 100 -2.68 1.30 -8.94
N ILE A 101 -2.16 2.53 -8.98
CA ILE A 101 -0.97 2.92 -8.23
C ILE A 101 -1.39 3.23 -6.79
N ILE A 102 -1.08 2.33 -5.87
CA ILE A 102 -1.49 2.45 -4.45
C ILE A 102 -0.45 3.17 -3.60
N TYR A 103 0.83 3.05 -3.94
CA TYR A 103 1.91 3.63 -3.15
C TYR A 103 2.52 4.82 -3.90
N SER A 104 2.65 5.94 -3.20
CA SER A 104 3.37 7.12 -3.68
C SER A 104 4.85 6.98 -3.34
N GLY A 105 5.65 6.49 -4.27
CA GLY A 105 7.11 6.49 -4.15
C GLY A 105 7.75 7.05 -5.42
N ASN A 106 8.72 7.95 -5.25
CA ASN A 106 9.60 8.27 -6.35
C ASN A 106 10.37 7.00 -6.69
N SER A 107 10.31 6.57 -7.96
CA SER A 107 11.31 5.64 -8.52
C SER A 107 12.65 6.38 -8.61
N ASN A 108 13.17 6.82 -7.46
CA ASN A 108 14.53 7.33 -7.39
C ASN A 108 15.39 6.10 -7.60
N ARG A 109 15.87 5.95 -8.84
CA ARG A 109 17.02 5.11 -9.16
C ARG A 109 18.02 5.26 -8.03
N ILE A 110 18.24 4.19 -7.29
CA ILE A 110 19.52 4.04 -6.60
C ILE A 110 20.48 3.85 -7.77
N ASP A 111 20.97 4.95 -8.32
CA ASP A 111 22.12 4.89 -9.22
C ASP A 111 23.22 4.24 -8.37
N GLU A 112 23.61 3.02 -8.74
CA GLU A 112 24.67 2.21 -8.12
C GLU A 112 26.07 2.85 -8.27
N ASN A 113 26.17 4.18 -8.26
CA ASN A 113 27.43 4.91 -8.32
C ASN A 113 28.17 4.93 -6.97
N ASN A 114 27.73 4.17 -5.97
CA ASN A 114 28.58 3.79 -4.84
C ASN A 114 29.49 2.60 -5.18
N LYS A 115 30.07 2.59 -6.39
CA LYS A 115 31.37 1.96 -6.63
C LYS A 115 32.46 2.97 -6.21
N SER A 116 32.33 3.51 -4.99
CA SER A 116 33.32 4.41 -4.41
C SER A 116 34.49 3.57 -3.91
N ASN A 117 35.53 3.56 -4.75
CA ASN A 117 36.94 3.49 -4.41
C ASN A 117 37.32 2.60 -3.22
N LYS A 118 37.79 1.42 -3.62
CA LYS A 118 38.87 0.66 -2.99
C LYS A 118 40.08 1.56 -2.70
N ASN A 119 40.05 2.31 -1.61
CA ASN A 119 41.25 2.92 -1.04
C ASN A 119 41.79 1.98 0.02
N THR A 120 42.64 1.07 -0.44
CA THR A 120 43.61 0.34 0.38
C THR A 120 44.54 1.39 0.98
N ILE A 121 44.28 1.82 2.21
CA ILE A 121 45.24 2.60 3.00
C ILE A 121 45.93 1.59 3.92
N ASP A 122 46.88 0.87 3.35
CA ASP A 122 47.94 0.20 4.09
C ASP A 122 49.00 1.26 4.40
N ASP A 123 48.92 1.92 5.55
CA ASP A 123 50.12 2.56 6.12
C ASP A 123 50.01 2.67 7.65
N LYS A 124 50.64 1.68 8.28
CA LYS A 124 51.56 1.80 9.41
C LYS A 124 51.21 2.83 10.50
N GLN A 125 50.61 2.31 11.57
CA GLN A 125 51.30 2.15 12.86
C GLN A 125 52.16 3.35 13.31
N THR A 126 51.52 4.37 13.90
CA THR A 126 52.21 5.32 14.78
C THR A 126 51.63 5.17 16.19
N ASN A 127 52.26 4.29 16.97
CA ASN A 127 52.20 4.33 18.43
C ASN A 127 52.90 5.62 18.87
N ASN A 128 52.30 6.41 19.77
CA ASN A 128 52.98 6.89 20.99
C ASN A 128 52.10 7.83 21.83
N GLU A 129 52.04 7.45 23.11
CA GLU A 129 52.01 8.29 24.32
C GLU A 129 50.82 9.22 24.57
N ILE A 130 49.83 8.63 25.24
CA ILE A 130 48.88 9.32 26.12
C ILE A 130 49.64 9.78 27.38
N LYS A 131 50.00 11.07 27.45
CA LYS A 131 50.40 11.72 28.71
C LYS A 131 49.17 12.24 29.42
N ASN A 132 48.74 11.52 30.46
CA ASN A 132 47.74 11.98 31.42
C ASN A 132 48.38 13.03 32.35
N GLU A 133 48.20 14.31 32.04
CA GLU A 133 48.45 15.39 32.99
C GLU A 133 47.20 15.61 33.85
N SER A 134 47.20 15.00 35.04
CA SER A 134 46.27 15.34 36.13
C SER A 134 46.76 16.62 36.79
N ILE A 135 46.29 17.78 36.33
CA ILE A 135 46.46 19.05 37.02
C ILE A 135 45.28 19.22 37.98
N LYS A 136 45.56 19.03 39.27
CA LYS A 136 44.76 19.57 40.37
C LYS A 136 45.08 21.06 40.47
N GLU A 137 44.10 21.94 40.36
CA GLU A 137 44.25 23.30 40.87
C GLU A 137 42.87 23.91 41.22
N ILE A 138 42.78 24.30 42.50
CA ILE A 138 41.80 25.16 43.19
C ILE A 138 40.44 24.55 43.54
#